data_AF-A0A7W4BZD6-F1
#
_entry.id   AF-A0A7W4BZD6-F1
#
_cell.length_a   1.000
_cell.length_b   1.000
_cell.length_c   1.000
_cell.angle_alpha   90.00
_cell.angle_beta   90.00
_cell.angle_gamma   90.00
#
_symmetry.space_group_name_H-M   'P 1'
#
loop_
_entity.id
_entity.type
_entity.pdbx_description
1 polymer ?
#
loop_
_entity_poly.entity_id
_entity_poly.type
_entity_poly.pdbx_seq_one_letter_code
_entity_poly.pdbx_strand_id
1 'polypeptide(L)' 'MSDDNDLTLNEVCEILDKSPTTIKRYARENLLLTEQNGNVLSFNKAEVMRYLAFSER' A
#
# COMPACT_ATOMS: atom_id res chain seq x y z
N MET A 1 -6.96 -19.76 -2.80
CA MET A 1 -7.45 -18.97 -1.66
C MET A 1 -7.17 -17.52 -2.04
N SER A 2 -8.19 -16.79 -2.47
CA SER A 2 -8.05 -15.36 -2.75
C SER A 2 -8.12 -14.66 -1.40
N ASP A 3 -6.95 -14.51 -0.79
CA ASP A 3 -6.76 -13.71 0.41
C ASP A 3 -6.99 -12.24 0.02
N ASP A 4 -8.25 -11.83 0.05
CA ASP A 4 -8.73 -10.44 -0.08
C ASP A 4 -8.14 -9.63 1.09
N ASN A 5 -6.87 -9.26 0.93
CA ASN A 5 -6.11 -8.45 1.87
C ASN A 5 -5.73 -7.15 1.16
N ASP A 6 -6.71 -6.53 0.52
CA ASP A 6 -6.57 -5.20 -0.03
C ASP A 6 -6.72 -4.19 1.12
N LEU A 7 -5.67 -3.41 1.33
CA LEU A 7 -5.63 -2.35 2.32
C LEU A 7 -6.08 -1.04 1.68
N THR A 8 -6.77 -0.24 2.47
CA THR A 8 -7.07 1.14 2.11
C THR A 8 -5.84 2.04 2.29
N LEU A 9 -5.86 3.21 1.66
CA LEU A 9 -4.82 4.22 1.84
C LEU A 9 -4.53 4.51 3.31
N ASN A 10 -5.56 4.61 4.15
CA ASN A 10 -5.41 4.90 5.58
C ASN A 10 -4.66 3.78 6.30
N GLU A 11 -5.04 2.51 6.08
CA GLU A 11 -4.36 1.38 6.71
C GLU A 11 -2.89 1.29 6.29
N VAL A 12 -2.57 1.56 5.02
CA VAL A 12 -1.18 1.60 4.55
C VAL A 12 -0.39 2.74 5.20
N CYS A 13 -1.02 3.90 5.41
CA CYS A 13 -0.40 5.01 6.12
C CYS A 13 -0.03 4.64 7.56
N GLU A 14 -0.92 3.92 8.25
CA GLU A 14 -0.66 3.41 9.61
C GLU A 14 0.43 2.34 9.63
N ILE A 15 0.43 1.39 8.69
CA ILE A 15 1.42 0.31 8.63
C ILE A 15 2.83 0.82 8.32
N LEU A 16 2.95 1.74 7.36
CA LEU A 16 4.26 2.28 6.95
C LEU A 16 4.69 3.49 7.79
N ASP A 17 3.81 3.98 8.67
CA ASP A 17 3.97 5.21 9.43
C ASP A 17 4.39 6.38 8.51
N LYS A 18 3.58 6.61 7.47
CA LYS A 18 3.82 7.62 6.43
C LYS A 18 2.56 8.40 6.10
N SER A 19 2.75 9.61 5.61
CA SER A 19 1.64 10.46 5.17
C SER A 19 0.94 9.90 3.92
N PRO A 20 -0.37 10.15 3.74
CA PRO A 20 -1.11 9.72 2.55
C PRO A 20 -0.54 10.29 1.25
N THR A 21 0.08 11.47 1.29
CA THR A 21 0.79 12.05 0.15
C THR A 21 2.00 11.20 -0.24
N THR A 22 2.74 10.70 0.75
CA THR A 22 3.88 9.79 0.54
C THR A 22 3.41 8.45 -0.03
N ILE A 23 2.36 7.84 0.52
CA ILE A 23 1.84 6.56 0.03
C ILE A 23 1.31 6.69 -1.42
N LYS A 24 0.59 7.77 -1.74
CA LYS A 24 0.18 8.06 -3.12
C LYS A 24 1.38 8.25 -4.05
N ARG A 25 2.47 8.83 -3.56
CA ARG A 25 3.71 8.97 -4.34
C ARG A 25 4.33 7.59 -4.59
N TYR A 26 4.38 6.71 -3.60
CA TYR A 26 4.84 5.33 -3.76
C TYR A 26 4.03 4.55 -4.78
N ALA A 27 2.71 4.69 -4.77
CA ALA A 27 1.85 4.12 -5.81
C ALA A 27 2.20 4.66 -7.21
N ARG A 28 2.41 5.98 -7.36
CA ARG A 28 2.82 6.61 -8.63
C ARG A 28 4.22 6.18 -9.09
N GLU A 29 5.13 5.93 -8.15
CA GLU A 29 6.49 5.47 -8.42
C GLU A 29 6.58 3.95 -8.60
N ASN A 30 5.45 3.23 -8.64
CA ASN A 30 5.37 1.76 -8.70
C ASN A 30 6.14 1.04 -7.58
N LEU A 31 6.27 1.69 -6.41
CA LEU A 31 6.88 1.11 -5.21
C LEU A 31 5.92 0.22 -4.42
N LEU A 32 4.62 0.48 -4.57
CA LEU A 32 3.53 -0.33 -4.00
C LEU A 32 2.54 -0.63 -5.14
N LEU A 33 2.24 -1.91 -5.35
CA LEU A 33 1.16 -2.30 -6.26
C LEU A 33 -0.19 -1.87 -5.68
N THR A 34 -0.90 -1.09 -6.49
CA THR A 34 -2.23 -0.60 -6.18
C THR A 34 -3.22 -1.07 -7.23
N GLU A 35 -4.39 -1.50 -6.77
CA GLU A 35 -5.54 -1.77 -7.61
C GLU A 35 -6.53 -0.61 -7.49
N GLN A 36 -6.88 -0.01 -8.62
CA GLN A 36 -7.87 1.05 -8.67
C GLN A 36 -9.20 0.47 -9.17
N ASN A 37 -10.11 0.18 -8.24
CA ASN A 37 -11.46 -0.24 -8.55
C ASN A 37 -12.39 0.99 -8.57
N GLY A 38 -12.45 1.62 -9.74
CA GLY A 38 -13.22 2.86 -9.95
C GLY A 38 -12.61 4.04 -9.20
N ASN A 39 -13.28 4.49 -8.14
CA ASN A 39 -12.83 5.61 -7.31
C ASN A 39 -12.15 5.17 -6.00
N VAL A 40 -12.03 3.86 -5.79
CA VAL A 40 -11.38 3.27 -4.62
C VAL A 40 -9.98 2.82 -5.00
N LEU A 41 -8.99 3.28 -4.24
CA LEU A 41 -7.60 2.85 -4.36
C LEU A 41 -7.31 1.83 -3.25
N SER A 42 -6.97 0.62 -3.66
CA SER A 42 -6.65 -0.51 -2.82
C SER A 42 -5.18 -0.88 -2.97
N PHE A 43 -4.57 -1.39 -1.91
CA PHE A 43 -3.15 -1.75 -1.85
C PHE A 43 -3.00 -3.21 -1.42
N ASN A 44 -2.17 -3.98 -2.11
CA ASN A 44 -1.97 -5.37 -1.71
C ASN A 44 -1.19 -5.46 -0.39
N LYS A 45 -1.80 -5.97 0.69
CA LYS A 45 -1.17 -6.10 2.01
C LYS A 45 0.14 -6.87 2.00
N ALA A 46 0.20 -7.98 1.26
CA ALA A 46 1.39 -8.81 1.22
C ALA A 46 2.57 -8.07 0.60
N GLU A 47 2.29 -7.09 -0.26
CA GLU A 47 3.32 -6.24 -0.84
C GLU A 47 3.71 -5.07 0.07
N VAL A 48 2.72 -4.42 0.69
CA VAL A 48 2.96 -3.37 1.70
C VAL A 48 3.84 -3.90 2.83
N MET A 49 3.56 -5.11 3.34
CA MET A 49 4.36 -5.77 4.37
C MET A 49 5.77 -6.13 3.88
N ARG A 50 5.91 -6.55 2.60
CA ARG A 50 7.23 -6.77 2.00
C ARG A 50 8.02 -5.46 1.95
N TYR A 51 7.41 -4.37 1.49
CA TYR A 51 8.04 -3.05 1.45
C TYR A 51 8.46 -2.58 2.85
N LEU A 52 7.62 -2.75 3.87
CA LEU A 52 7.96 -2.43 5.25
C LEU A 52 9.24 -3.15 5.70
N ALA A 53 9.30 -4.47 5.49
CA ALA A 53 10.47 -5.28 5.85
C ALA A 53 11.74 -4.89 5.07
N PHE A 54 11.61 -4.35 3.85
CA PHE A 54 12.73 -3.78 3.10
C PHE A 54 13.13 -2.38 3.59
N SER A 55 12.17 -1.57 4.01
CA SER A 55 12.40 -0.18 4.46
C SER A 55 12.96 -0.09 5.88
N GLU A 56 12.74 -1.08 6.74
CA GLU A 56 13.33 -1.15 8.09
C GLU A 56 14.80 -1.63 8.10
N ARG A 57 15.41 -1.80 6.92
CA ARG A 57 16.71 -2.44 6.74
C ARG A 57 17.85 -1.46 6.46
#